data_AF-A0A820VR52-F1
#
_entry.id   AF-A0A820VR52-F1
#
_cell.length_a   1.000
_cell.length_b   1.000
_cell.length_c   1.000
_cell.angle_alpha   90.00
_cell.angle_beta   90.00
_cell.angle_gamma   90.00
#
_symmetry.space_group_name_H-M   'P 1'
#
loop_
_entity.id
_entity.type
_entity.pdbx_description
1 polymer ?
#
loop_
_entity_poly.entity_id
_entity_poly.type
_entity_poly.pdbx_seq_one_letter_code
_entity_poly.pdbx_strand_id
1 'polypeptide(L)'
;MWMFLLAKVNSAVLMSSSDPSSQLQEETITGNIFFAKKRNKVLHLNVGGELIYATRETLTYIPNTILASIVKHDNINQSNSIERDNDGRIFLDFPPILFKHALEQIRRWKNRANRSADQEIKPPSWNVKKEFDEMLRALGLGKYRQKLIYDSEELLIART
;
A
#
# COMPACT_ATOMS: atom_id res chain seq x y z
N MET A 1 72.79 22.13 -11.84
CA MET A 1 71.56 22.19 -12.66
C MET A 1 70.93 20.79 -12.67
N TRP A 2 69.84 20.60 -11.90
CA TRP A 2 68.72 19.63 -12.06
C TRP A 2 69.03 18.11 -12.26
N MET A 3 68.31 17.09 -11.76
CA MET A 3 67.35 16.83 -10.67
C MET A 3 66.99 15.32 -10.78
N PHE A 4 66.94 14.56 -9.67
CA PHE A 4 66.20 13.29 -9.40
C PHE A 4 66.45 12.04 -10.30
N LEU A 5 66.28 10.77 -9.90
CA LEU A 5 65.45 10.09 -8.89
C LEU A 5 66.00 8.65 -8.74
N LEU A 6 66.06 8.05 -7.54
CA LEU A 6 65.89 6.60 -7.35
C LEU A 6 65.61 6.33 -5.87
N ALA A 7 64.36 6.00 -5.57
CA ALA A 7 63.87 5.66 -4.25
C ALA A 7 64.38 4.27 -3.84
N LYS A 8 64.91 4.16 -2.63
CA LYS A 8 65.30 2.90 -1.99
C LYS A 8 64.18 2.52 -1.03
N VAL A 9 63.68 1.30 -1.18
CA VAL A 9 62.57 0.74 -0.40
C VAL A 9 63.10 -0.22 0.67
N ASN A 10 62.45 -0.16 1.83
CA ASN A 10 62.36 -1.11 2.96
C ASN A 10 63.40 -1.11 4.10
N SER A 11 62.93 -0.73 5.30
CA SER A 11 62.84 -1.68 6.43
C SER A 11 61.82 -1.25 7.50
N ALA A 12 60.91 -2.20 7.75
CA ALA A 12 60.14 -2.53 8.94
C ALA A 12 59.99 -1.54 10.13
N VAL A 13 58.71 -1.25 10.42
CA VAL A 13 57.99 -1.40 11.71
C VAL A 13 58.60 -0.74 12.95
N LEU A 14 57.83 0.19 13.55
CA LEU A 14 57.39 0.14 14.96
C LEU A 14 56.35 1.26 15.22
N MET A 15 55.10 0.84 15.51
CA MET A 15 54.10 1.42 16.44
C MET A 15 53.61 2.87 16.23
N SER A 16 52.42 3.34 16.60
CA SER A 16 51.12 2.80 17.02
C SER A 16 50.26 4.06 17.22
N SER A 17 49.20 4.30 16.45
CA SER A 17 48.05 5.14 16.82
C SER A 17 46.99 5.20 15.71
N SER A 18 46.33 4.08 15.47
CA SER A 18 45.00 4.10 14.85
C SER A 18 43.97 4.11 15.97
N ASP A 19 43.48 5.30 16.30
CA ASP A 19 42.34 5.52 17.19
C ASP A 19 41.11 4.74 16.63
N PRO A 20 40.57 3.73 17.34
CA PRO A 20 39.45 2.92 16.85
C PRO A 20 38.11 3.66 16.90
N SER A 21 38.07 4.87 17.49
CA SER A 21 36.83 5.56 17.83
C SER A 21 36.17 6.25 16.63
N SER A 22 36.88 6.42 15.52
CA SER A 22 36.43 7.20 14.36
C SER A 22 35.74 6.36 13.27
N GLN A 23 35.73 5.02 13.41
CA GLN A 23 35.14 4.11 12.40
C GLN A 23 33.83 3.44 12.84
N LEU A 24 33.27 3.81 14.01
CA LEU A 24 32.03 3.22 14.54
C LEU A 24 30.77 4.10 14.41
N GLN A 25 30.80 5.19 13.64
CA GLN A 25 29.65 6.10 13.54
C GLN A 25 28.93 6.15 12.19
N GLU A 26 29.46 5.59 11.11
CA GLU A 26 28.82 5.69 9.78
C GLU A 26 27.97 4.47 9.38
N GLU A 27 28.16 3.28 9.98
CA GLU A 27 27.37 2.09 9.63
C GLU A 27 26.02 1.99 10.36
N THR A 28 25.82 2.74 11.44
CA THR A 28 24.61 2.63 12.28
C THR A 28 23.39 3.31 11.65
N ILE A 29 23.60 4.29 10.76
CA ILE A 29 22.51 5.07 10.15
C ILE A 29 21.87 4.30 8.99
N THR A 30 22.67 3.67 8.13
CA THR A 30 22.16 2.92 6.97
C THR A 30 21.43 1.64 7.39
N GLY A 31 21.95 0.93 8.40
CA GLY A 31 21.27 -0.23 8.99
C GLY A 31 19.91 0.15 9.56
N ASN A 32 19.84 1.21 10.36
CA ASN A 32 18.58 1.65 10.97
C ASN A 32 17.56 2.22 9.95
N ILE A 33 18.00 2.78 8.82
CA ILE A 33 17.12 3.20 7.71
C ILE A 33 16.65 1.99 6.89
N PHE A 34 17.47 0.94 6.74
CA PHE A 34 17.08 -0.27 6.02
C PHE A 34 16.15 -1.18 6.85
N PHE A 35 16.34 -1.22 8.17
CA PHE A 35 15.38 -1.82 9.11
C PHE A 35 14.17 -0.91 9.38
N ALA A 36 14.22 0.38 9.02
CA ALA A 36 13.05 1.23 8.90
C ALA A 36 12.19 0.76 7.72
N LYS A 37 11.42 -0.30 8.01
CA LYS A 37 10.15 -0.65 7.41
C LYS A 37 10.24 -1.49 6.13
N LYS A 38 10.72 -2.73 6.28
CA LYS A 38 10.19 -3.85 5.47
C LYS A 38 8.70 -3.99 5.79
N ARG A 39 7.86 -3.19 5.14
CA ARG A 39 6.41 -3.29 5.28
C ARG A 39 6.01 -4.70 4.87
N ASN A 40 5.24 -5.38 5.72
CA ASN A 40 4.61 -6.62 5.31
C ASN A 40 3.85 -6.35 4.01
N LYS A 41 4.28 -7.02 2.94
CA LYS A 41 3.69 -6.87 1.60
C LYS A 41 2.22 -7.25 1.62
N VAL A 42 1.87 -8.20 2.49
CA VAL A 42 0.54 -8.73 2.74
C VAL A 42 -0.02 -8.14 4.03
N LEU A 43 -1.28 -7.76 4.00
CA LEU A 43 -2.08 -7.32 5.14
C LEU A 43 -3.17 -8.34 5.43
N HIS A 44 -3.48 -8.48 6.71
CA HIS A 44 -4.55 -9.32 7.23
C HIS A 44 -5.72 -8.41 7.60
N LEU A 45 -6.85 -8.60 6.94
CA LEU A 45 -8.07 -7.83 7.14
C LEU A 45 -9.11 -8.75 7.77
N ASN A 46 -9.81 -8.28 8.79
CA ASN A 46 -11.04 -8.90 9.28
C ASN A 46 -12.20 -8.16 8.64
N VAL A 47 -12.94 -8.83 7.75
CA VAL A 47 -14.06 -8.24 7.03
C VAL A 47 -15.32 -8.98 7.44
N GLY A 48 -16.20 -8.33 8.20
CA GLY A 48 -17.44 -8.94 8.70
C GLY A 48 -17.23 -10.25 9.47
N GLY A 49 -16.08 -10.40 10.15
CA GLY A 49 -15.70 -11.63 10.87
C GLY A 49 -14.87 -12.63 10.06
N GLU A 50 -14.67 -12.41 8.76
CA GLU A 50 -13.87 -13.29 7.91
C GLU A 50 -12.46 -12.73 7.66
N LEU A 51 -11.45 -13.60 7.79
CA LEU A 51 -10.05 -13.25 7.54
C LEU A 51 -9.72 -13.21 6.03
N ILE A 52 -9.39 -12.04 5.52
CA ILE A 52 -9.04 -11.79 4.12
C ILE A 52 -7.61 -11.26 4.00
N TYR A 53 -6.86 -11.82 3.06
CA TYR A 53 -5.49 -11.44 2.77
C TYR A 53 -5.41 -10.56 1.52
N ALA A 54 -4.71 -9.44 1.60
CA ALA A 54 -4.51 -8.54 0.47
C ALA A 54 -3.10 -7.95 0.47
N THR A 55 -2.55 -7.66 -0.71
CA THR A 55 -1.28 -6.93 -0.76
C THR A 55 -1.51 -5.44 -0.59
N ARG A 56 -0.53 -4.75 0.02
CA ARG A 56 -0.52 -3.29 0.10
C ARG A 56 -0.70 -2.66 -1.28
N GLU A 57 -0.01 -3.20 -2.27
CA GLU A 57 -0.07 -2.78 -3.67
C GLU A 57 -1.49 -2.86 -4.26
N THR A 58 -2.24 -3.94 -3.97
CA THR A 58 -3.64 -4.10 -4.39
C THR A 58 -4.53 -3.04 -3.74
N LEU A 59 -4.43 -2.87 -2.42
CA LEU A 59 -5.28 -1.95 -1.67
C LEU A 59 -4.97 -0.47 -1.99
N THR A 60 -3.75 -0.17 -2.42
CA THR A 60 -3.34 1.18 -2.86
C THR A 60 -3.40 1.38 -4.37
N TYR A 61 -3.87 0.38 -5.14
CA TYR A 61 -3.92 0.48 -6.60
C TYR A 61 -4.76 1.67 -7.06
N ILE A 62 -5.88 1.90 -6.37
CA ILE A 62 -6.76 3.04 -6.59
C ILE A 62 -6.45 4.10 -5.53
N PRO A 63 -5.82 5.23 -5.91
CA PRO A 63 -5.50 6.28 -4.95
C PRO A 63 -6.77 6.98 -4.46
N ASN A 64 -6.65 7.67 -3.33
CA ASN A 64 -7.73 8.48 -2.73
C ASN A 64 -8.99 7.67 -2.38
N THR A 65 -8.81 6.40 -2.04
CA THR A 65 -9.84 5.51 -1.48
C THR A 65 -9.59 5.28 0.00
N ILE A 66 -10.60 4.80 0.72
CA ILE A 66 -10.45 4.43 2.13
C ILE A 66 -9.46 3.28 2.27
N LEU A 67 -9.47 2.32 1.34
CA LEU A 67 -8.47 1.24 1.29
C LEU A 67 -7.04 1.79 1.21
N ALA A 68 -6.79 2.75 0.31
CA ALA A 68 -5.47 3.36 0.18
C ALA A 68 -5.08 4.16 1.44
N SER A 69 -6.03 4.86 2.06
CA SER A 69 -5.81 5.60 3.30
C SER A 69 -5.47 4.68 4.47
N ILE A 70 -6.23 3.61 4.68
CA ILE A 70 -5.98 2.59 5.72
C ILE A 70 -4.55 2.08 5.60
N VAL A 71 -4.12 1.70 4.38
CA VAL A 71 -2.77 1.18 4.16
C VAL A 71 -1.67 2.22 4.42
N LYS A 72 -1.93 3.51 4.15
CA LYS A 72 -0.99 4.60 4.44
C LYS A 72 -0.85 4.86 5.93
N HIS A 73 -1.94 4.76 6.69
CA HIS A 73 -1.99 5.08 8.12
C HIS A 73 -1.81 3.85 9.05
N ASP A 74 -1.79 2.63 8.51
CA ASP A 74 -1.64 1.36 9.26
C ASP A 74 -0.44 1.30 10.23
N ASN A 75 0.62 2.08 9.98
CA ASN A 75 1.81 2.11 10.85
C ASN A 75 1.85 3.28 11.84
N ILE A 76 0.83 4.13 11.83
CA ILE A 76 0.72 5.22 12.78
C ILE A 76 -0.10 4.64 13.92
N ASN A 77 0.56 4.29 15.03
CA ASN A 77 -0.03 3.78 16.28
C ASN A 77 -1.07 4.73 16.92
N GLN A 78 -1.53 5.75 16.19
CA GLN A 78 -2.41 6.84 16.61
C GLN A 78 -3.49 7.17 15.59
N SER A 79 -3.68 6.36 14.53
CA SER A 79 -4.87 6.50 13.69
C SER A 79 -6.06 5.93 14.45
N ASN A 80 -6.60 6.69 15.41
CA ASN A 80 -7.83 6.40 16.16
C ASN A 80 -9.05 6.17 15.25
N SER A 81 -8.90 6.37 13.94
CA SER A 81 -9.92 6.17 12.90
C SER A 81 -9.89 4.79 12.25
N ILE A 82 -8.86 3.95 12.46
CA ILE A 82 -8.81 2.60 11.88
C ILE A 82 -9.21 1.61 12.98
N GLU A 83 -10.41 1.05 12.83
CA GLU A 83 -10.90 -0.01 13.70
C GLU A 83 -10.06 -1.27 13.53
N ARG A 84 -9.78 -1.94 14.65
CA ARG A 84 -9.03 -3.20 14.67
C ARG A 84 -9.78 -4.25 15.48
N ASP A 85 -9.65 -5.50 15.08
CA ASP A 85 -10.17 -6.63 15.85
C ASP A 85 -9.28 -6.95 17.07
N ASN A 86 -9.68 -7.94 17.87
CA ASN A 86 -8.94 -8.39 19.06
C ASN A 86 -7.54 -8.93 18.73
N ASP A 87 -7.29 -9.33 17.48
CA ASP A 87 -5.99 -9.80 16.99
C ASP A 87 -5.14 -8.66 16.39
N GLY A 88 -5.60 -7.41 16.49
CA GLY A 88 -4.94 -6.23 15.95
C GLY A 88 -5.00 -6.11 14.42
N ARG A 89 -5.87 -6.87 13.76
CA ARG A 89 -6.09 -6.80 12.30
C ARG A 89 -7.02 -5.65 11.97
N ILE A 90 -6.87 -5.05 10.79
CA ILE A 90 -7.80 -4.01 10.32
C ILE A 90 -9.20 -4.62 10.22
N PHE A 91 -10.17 -4.04 10.91
CA PHE A 91 -11.56 -4.47 10.87
C PHE A 91 -12.34 -3.63 9.85
N LEU A 92 -13.17 -4.30 9.05
CA LEU A 92 -14.07 -3.70 8.08
C LEU A 92 -15.46 -4.31 8.27
N ASP A 93 -16.43 -3.50 8.63
CA ASP A 93 -17.82 -3.93 8.83
C ASP A 93 -18.58 -4.01 7.50
N PHE A 94 -18.20 -4.98 6.65
CA PHE A 94 -18.85 -5.25 5.37
C PHE A 94 -19.08 -6.74 5.16
N PRO A 95 -20.05 -7.11 4.30
CA PRO A 95 -20.24 -8.50 3.90
C PRO A 95 -18.96 -9.05 3.22
N PRO A 96 -18.36 -10.15 3.73
CA PRO A 96 -17.10 -10.66 3.21
C PRO A 96 -17.14 -11.02 1.72
N ILE A 97 -18.26 -11.59 1.27
CA ILE A 97 -18.45 -12.04 -0.12
C ILE A 97 -18.39 -10.85 -1.09
N LEU A 98 -19.07 -9.75 -0.75
CA LEU A 98 -19.09 -8.54 -1.56
C LEU A 98 -17.69 -7.93 -1.61
N PHE A 99 -17.02 -7.80 -0.46
CA PHE A 99 -15.69 -7.23 -0.39
C PHE A 99 -14.68 -8.04 -1.23
N LYS A 100 -14.69 -9.37 -1.12
CA LYS A 100 -13.83 -10.25 -1.94
C LYS A 100 -14.05 -10.02 -3.42
N HIS A 101 -15.29 -9.85 -3.85
CA HIS A 101 -15.63 -9.64 -5.25
C HIS A 101 -15.07 -8.30 -5.78
N ALA A 102 -15.17 -7.23 -5.00
CA ALA A 102 -14.55 -5.95 -5.34
C ALA A 102 -13.02 -6.06 -5.38
N LEU A 103 -12.42 -6.69 -4.37
CA LEU A 103 -10.97 -6.88 -4.26
C LEU A 103 -10.40 -7.67 -5.44
N GLU A 104 -11.09 -8.71 -5.88
CA GLU A 104 -10.67 -9.54 -7.01
C GLU A 104 -10.67 -8.76 -8.33
N GLN A 105 -11.64 -7.87 -8.55
CA GLN A 105 -11.66 -7.00 -9.71
C GLN A 105 -10.52 -5.98 -9.69
N ILE A 106 -10.20 -5.41 -8.53
CA ILE A 106 -9.04 -4.52 -8.35
C ILE A 106 -7.74 -5.26 -8.67
N ARG A 107 -7.58 -6.52 -8.23
CA ARG A 107 -6.41 -7.35 -8.57
C ARG A 107 -6.29 -7.56 -10.08
N ARG A 108 -7.40 -7.85 -10.76
CA ARG A 108 -7.42 -8.03 -12.22
C ARG A 108 -7.01 -6.75 -12.94
N TRP A 109 -7.48 -5.57 -12.51
CA TRP A 109 -7.07 -4.30 -13.10
C TRP A 109 -5.59 -4.03 -12.91
N LYS A 110 -5.07 -4.29 -11.71
CA LYS A 110 -3.65 -4.16 -11.40
C LYS A 110 -2.76 -5.00 -12.32
N ASN A 111 -3.21 -6.21 -12.65
CA ASN A 111 -2.44 -7.16 -13.45
C ASN A 111 -2.63 -7.00 -14.98
N ARG A 112 -3.45 -6.05 -15.45
CA ARG A 112 -3.61 -5.79 -16.89
C ARG A 112 -2.48 -4.91 -17.42
N ALA A 113 -1.93 -5.28 -18.57
CA ALA A 113 -0.89 -4.51 -19.27
C ALA A 113 -1.39 -3.17 -19.81
N ASN A 114 -2.67 -3.08 -20.21
CA ASN A 114 -3.30 -1.85 -20.72
C ASN A 114 -4.35 -1.33 -19.73
N ARG A 115 -4.16 -0.10 -19.26
CA ARG A 115 -5.12 0.62 -18.41
C ARG A 115 -6.27 1.16 -19.28
N SER A 116 -7.24 0.32 -19.60
CA SER A 116 -8.46 0.74 -20.31
C SER A 116 -9.34 1.65 -19.44
N ALA A 117 -10.04 2.60 -20.08
CA ALA A 117 -10.88 3.62 -19.47
C ALA A 117 -12.11 3.09 -18.69
N ASP A 118 -12.52 1.85 -18.94
CA ASP A 118 -13.74 1.26 -18.37
C ASP A 118 -13.45 0.44 -17.11
N GLN A 119 -12.96 1.13 -16.08
CA GLN A 119 -12.77 0.53 -14.75
C GLN A 119 -14.09 0.51 -13.98
N GLU A 120 -14.99 -0.41 -14.34
CA GLU A 120 -16.23 -0.65 -13.60
C GLU A 120 -16.13 -1.90 -12.72
N ILE A 121 -16.35 -1.73 -11.42
CA ILE A 121 -16.54 -2.81 -10.46
C ILE A 121 -17.99 -3.27 -10.56
N LYS A 122 -18.17 -4.49 -11.06
CA LYS A 122 -19.48 -5.12 -11.23
C LYS A 122 -19.89 -5.84 -9.96
N PRO A 123 -21.18 -5.83 -9.58
CA PRO A 123 -21.66 -6.62 -8.46
C PRO A 123 -21.58 -8.13 -8.78
N PRO A 124 -21.52 -9.00 -7.76
CA PRO A 124 -21.58 -10.45 -7.97
C PRO A 124 -22.86 -10.89 -8.68
N SER A 125 -23.97 -10.22 -8.39
CA SER A 125 -25.29 -10.45 -8.98
C SER A 125 -26.14 -9.19 -8.80
N TRP A 126 -27.16 -9.02 -9.66
CA TRP A 126 -28.04 -7.85 -9.64
C TRP A 126 -28.86 -7.71 -8.35
N ASN A 127 -29.21 -8.83 -7.70
CA ASN A 127 -29.97 -8.84 -6.45
C ASN A 127 -29.25 -8.16 -5.28
N VAL A 128 -27.91 -8.15 -5.29
CA VAL A 128 -27.06 -7.53 -4.25
C VAL A 128 -26.45 -6.20 -4.72
N LYS A 129 -26.86 -5.67 -5.89
CA LYS A 129 -26.26 -4.45 -6.47
C LYS A 129 -26.31 -3.27 -5.50
N LYS A 130 -27.45 -3.05 -4.84
CA LYS A 130 -27.63 -1.91 -3.94
C LYS A 130 -26.64 -1.95 -2.78
N GLU A 131 -26.59 -3.08 -2.07
CA GLU A 131 -25.67 -3.31 -0.95
C GLU A 131 -24.21 -3.24 -1.41
N PHE A 132 -23.90 -3.79 -2.58
CA PHE A 132 -22.58 -3.71 -3.18
C PHE A 132 -22.17 -2.27 -3.50
N ASP A 133 -23.06 -1.47 -4.07
CA ASP A 133 -22.81 -0.06 -4.40
C ASP A 133 -22.65 0.79 -3.13
N GLU A 134 -23.42 0.52 -2.08
CA GLU A 134 -23.28 1.16 -0.77
C GLU A 134 -21.91 0.86 -0.16
N MET A 135 -21.47 -0.40 -0.19
CA MET A 135 -20.13 -0.80 0.21
C MET A 135 -19.05 -0.09 -0.63
N LEU A 136 -19.21 -0.01 -1.96
CA LEU A 136 -18.25 0.71 -2.80
C LEU A 136 -18.19 2.20 -2.47
N ARG A 137 -19.33 2.86 -2.20
CA ARG A 137 -19.36 4.26 -1.77
C ARG A 137 -18.64 4.44 -0.43
N ALA A 138 -18.94 3.58 0.55
CA ALA A 138 -18.31 3.58 1.86
C ALA A 138 -16.79 3.30 1.80
N LEU A 139 -16.29 2.65 0.74
CA LEU A 139 -14.86 2.44 0.52
C LEU A 139 -14.18 3.54 -0.31
N GLY A 140 -14.92 4.56 -0.75
CA GLY A 140 -14.43 5.60 -1.68
C GLY A 140 -14.29 5.11 -3.13
N LEU A 141 -14.90 3.97 -3.46
CA LEU A 141 -14.91 3.34 -4.79
C LEU A 141 -16.17 3.65 -5.59
N GLY A 142 -17.10 4.46 -5.06
CA GLY A 142 -18.41 4.72 -5.68
C GLY A 142 -18.39 5.27 -7.11
N LYS A 143 -17.29 5.90 -7.56
CA LYS A 143 -17.12 6.34 -8.96
C LYS A 143 -16.88 5.19 -9.95
N TYR A 144 -16.44 4.04 -9.44
CA TYR A 144 -16.17 2.84 -10.23
C TYR A 144 -17.35 1.85 -10.22
N ARG A 145 -18.48 2.20 -9.61
CA ARG A 145 -19.66 1.33 -9.65
C ARG A 145 -20.14 1.11 -11.08
N GLN A 146 -20.65 -0.08 -11.37
CA GLN A 146 -21.34 -0.32 -12.64
C GLN A 146 -22.58 0.58 -12.73
N LYS A 147 -22.58 1.47 -13.72
CA LYS A 147 -23.72 2.35 -14.01
C LYS A 147 -24.81 1.57 -14.75
N LEU A 148 -26.06 1.79 -14.40
CA LEU A 148 -27.16 1.30 -15.21
C LEU A 148 -27.29 2.22 -16.44
N ILE A 149 -27.68 1.64 -17.57
CA ILE A 149 -28.02 2.43 -18.78
C ILE A 149 -29.15 3.44 -18.47
N TYR A 150 -29.97 3.16 -17.45
CA TYR A 150 -31.06 4.01 -16.93
C TYR A 150 -30.65 5.04 -15.86
N ASP A 151 -29.39 5.08 -15.37
CA ASP A 151 -28.91 6.18 -14.51
C ASP A 151 -28.84 7.53 -15.27
N SER A 152 -29.20 7.53 -16.55
CA SER A 152 -29.28 8.70 -17.43
C SER A 152 -30.44 9.65 -17.09
N GLU A 153 -31.44 9.24 -16.30
CA GLU A 153 -32.48 10.17 -15.84
C GLU A 153 -31.96 11.19 -14.82
N GLU A 154 -30.97 10.84 -13.97
CA GLU A 154 -30.28 11.84 -13.12
C GLU A 154 -29.53 12.90 -13.93
N LEU A 155 -29.13 12.59 -15.18
CA LEU A 155 -28.45 13.54 -16.07
C LEU A 155 -29.41 14.43 -16.88
N LEU A 156 -30.68 14.05 -16.98
CA LEU A 156 -31.72 14.87 -17.63
C LEU A 156 -32.28 15.92 -16.66
N ILE A 157 -32.38 15.61 -15.38
CA ILE A 157 -32.95 16.53 -14.36
C ILE A 157 -31.93 17.62 -13.99
N ALA A 158 -30.63 17.37 -14.06
CA ALA A 158 -29.58 18.36 -13.78
C ALA A 158 -29.30 19.34 -14.95
N ARG A 159 -29.99 19.19 -16.08
CA ARG A 159 -29.87 20.03 -17.29
C ARG A 159 -31.12 20.88 -17.58
N THR A 160 -32.12 20.84 -16.71
CA THR A 160 -33.33 21.67 -16.79
C THR A 160 -33.27 22.71 -15.68
#